data_AF-A0A0G0VKM0-F1
#
_entry.id   AF-A0A0G0VKM0-F1
#
_cell.length_a   1.000
_cell.length_b   1.000
_cell.length_c   1.000
_cell.angle_alpha   90.00
_cell.angle_beta   90.00
_cell.angle_gamma   90.00
#
_symmetry.space_group_name_H-M   'P 1'
#
loop_
_entity.id
_entity.type
_entity.pdbx_description
1 polymer ?
#
loop_
_entity_poly.entity_id
_entity_poly.type
_entity_poly.pdbx_seq_one_letter_code
_entity_poly.pdbx_strand_id
1 'polypeptide(L)'
;MIKKELGSILIFAVLMLSVILTITLTLASIFVPKLRSISETANSVKAIYAADSAIEWCLYGNRYPLAPLPSPTISDNASYKIYDAAGVEVANCSAQPLNYRTVGSYGGVNRSFEVSEL
;
A
#
# COMPACT_ATOMS: atom_id res chain seq x y z
N MET A 1 -52.94 -15.73 -38.19
CA MET A 1 -52.83 -15.64 -36.72
C MET A 1 -51.36 -15.71 -36.25
N ILE A 2 -50.43 -14.94 -36.87
CA ILE A 2 -48.97 -15.07 -36.63
C ILE A 2 -48.32 -13.76 -36.11
N LYS A 3 -49.02 -12.62 -36.17
CA LYS A 3 -48.43 -11.31 -35.83
C LYS A 3 -48.28 -11.02 -34.32
N LYS A 4 -48.88 -11.81 -33.42
CA LYS A 4 -48.84 -11.55 -31.96
C LYS A 4 -47.59 -12.10 -31.25
N GLU A 5 -46.94 -13.13 -31.80
CA GLU A 5 -45.79 -13.80 -31.16
C GLU A 5 -44.45 -13.04 -31.33
N LEU A 6 -44.33 -12.21 -32.38
CA LEU A 6 -43.12 -11.44 -32.70
C LEU A 6 -42.76 -10.36 -31.66
N GLY A 7 -43.75 -9.83 -30.93
CA GLY A 7 -43.50 -8.87 -29.84
C GLY A 7 -42.92 -9.54 -28.59
N SER A 8 -43.37 -10.76 -28.29
CA SER A 8 -42.96 -11.52 -27.11
C SER A 8 -41.48 -11.92 -27.16
N ILE A 9 -41.00 -12.33 -28.34
CA ILE A 9 -39.59 -12.74 -28.49
C ILE A 9 -38.60 -11.58 -28.34
N LEU A 10 -39.02 -10.37 -28.74
CA LEU A 10 -38.19 -9.16 -28.58
C LEU A 10 -38.08 -8.77 -27.11
N ILE A 11 -39.19 -8.84 -26.35
CA ILE A 11 -39.20 -8.62 -24.90
C ILE A 11 -38.31 -9.65 -24.19
N PHE A 12 -38.38 -10.93 -24.59
CA PHE A 12 -37.55 -11.98 -24.01
C PHE A 12 -36.05 -11.75 -24.28
N ALA A 13 -35.69 -11.33 -25.50
CA ALA A 13 -34.31 -11.00 -25.83
C ALA A 13 -33.78 -9.82 -25.01
N VAL A 14 -34.59 -8.77 -24.82
CA VAL A 14 -34.21 -7.60 -24.00
C VAL A 14 -34.05 -7.97 -22.53
N LEU A 15 -34.93 -8.82 -21.99
CA LEU A 15 -34.82 -9.32 -20.61
C LEU A 15 -33.57 -10.19 -20.42
N MET A 16 -33.23 -11.05 -21.39
CA MET A 16 -32.01 -11.85 -21.31
C MET A 16 -30.76 -10.97 -21.38
N LEU A 17 -30.74 -9.99 -22.28
CA LEU A 17 -29.62 -9.04 -22.38
C LEU A 17 -29.47 -8.21 -21.11
N SER A 18 -30.57 -7.77 -20.48
CA SER A 18 -30.50 -6.99 -19.25
C SER A 18 -29.98 -7.83 -18.08
N VAL A 19 -30.39 -9.10 -17.98
CA VAL A 19 -29.87 -10.03 -16.96
C VAL A 19 -28.37 -10.27 -17.14
N ILE A 20 -27.93 -10.58 -18.37
CA ILE A 20 -26.50 -10.81 -18.66
C ILE A 20 -25.69 -9.54 -18.36
N LEU A 21 -26.15 -8.37 -18.80
CA LEU A 21 -25.48 -7.09 -18.53
C LEU A 21 -25.37 -6.82 -17.03
N THR A 22 -26.44 -7.04 -16.28
CA THR A 22 -26.45 -6.85 -14.80
C THR A 22 -25.44 -7.77 -14.12
N ILE A 23 -25.37 -9.04 -14.55
CA ILE A 23 -24.38 -10.00 -14.01
C ILE A 23 -22.96 -9.51 -14.32
N THR A 24 -22.67 -9.08 -15.54
CA THR A 24 -21.31 -8.62 -15.88
C THR A 24 -20.89 -7.37 -15.12
N LEU A 25 -21.80 -6.40 -14.93
CA LEU A 25 -21.52 -5.18 -14.17
C LEU A 25 -21.32 -5.45 -12.67
N THR A 26 -22.10 -6.37 -12.10
CA THR A 26 -21.92 -6.78 -10.70
C THR A 26 -20.61 -7.53 -10.48
N LEU A 27 -20.18 -8.37 -11.43
CA LEU A 27 -18.85 -8.98 -11.37
C LEU A 27 -17.74 -7.92 -11.49
N ALA A 28 -17.87 -6.99 -12.44
CA ALA A 28 -16.88 -5.93 -12.63
C ALA A 28 -16.74 -5.07 -11.36
N SER A 29 -17.84 -4.73 -10.69
CA SER A 29 -17.79 -3.93 -9.46
C SER A 29 -17.12 -4.65 -8.29
N ILE A 30 -17.12 -5.99 -8.27
CA ILE A 30 -16.42 -6.79 -7.26
C ILE A 30 -14.93 -6.97 -7.60
N PHE A 31 -14.59 -7.24 -8.86
CA PHE A 31 -13.22 -7.57 -9.25
C PHE A 31 -12.30 -6.35 -9.35
N VAL A 32 -12.79 -5.21 -9.84
CA VAL A 32 -11.98 -3.98 -9.96
C VAL A 32 -11.36 -3.55 -8.62
N PRO A 33 -12.10 -3.44 -7.49
CA PRO A 33 -11.49 -3.07 -6.22
C PRO A 33 -10.52 -4.14 -5.69
N LYS A 34 -10.78 -5.43 -5.97
CA LYS A 34 -9.85 -6.51 -5.59
C LYS A 34 -8.50 -6.40 -6.32
N LEU A 35 -8.51 -6.08 -7.61
CA LEU A 35 -7.27 -5.87 -8.38
C LEU A 35 -6.45 -4.71 -7.82
N ARG A 36 -7.10 -3.60 -7.46
CA ARG A 36 -6.41 -2.48 -6.81
C ARG A 36 -5.80 -2.90 -5.47
N SER A 37 -6.51 -3.66 -4.66
CA SER A 37 -5.97 -4.14 -3.39
C SER A 37 -4.71 -5.00 -3.56
N ILE A 38 -4.62 -5.80 -4.63
CA ILE A 38 -3.43 -6.61 -4.93
C ILE A 38 -2.24 -5.69 -5.24
N SER A 39 -2.43 -4.65 -6.06
CA SER A 39 -1.33 -3.71 -6.37
C SER A 39 -0.87 -2.94 -5.14
N GLU A 40 -1.79 -2.47 -4.29
CA GLU A 40 -1.42 -1.80 -3.03
C GLU A 40 -0.69 -2.76 -2.09
N THR A 41 -1.03 -4.05 -2.08
CA THR A 41 -0.32 -5.06 -1.28
C THR A 41 1.11 -5.29 -1.79
N ALA A 42 1.31 -5.37 -3.11
CA ALA A 42 2.64 -5.47 -3.69
C ALA A 42 3.49 -4.22 -3.39
N ASN A 43 2.91 -3.02 -3.53
CA ASN A 43 3.56 -1.77 -3.18
C ASN A 43 3.89 -1.67 -1.69
N SER A 44 3.02 -2.22 -0.84
CA SER A 44 3.19 -2.28 0.60
C SER A 44 4.45 -3.04 1.02
N VAL A 45 4.84 -4.09 0.29
CA VAL A 45 6.06 -4.86 0.62
C VAL A 45 7.31 -3.99 0.46
N LYS A 46 7.37 -3.19 -0.61
CA LYS A 46 8.48 -2.26 -0.84
C LYS A 46 8.50 -1.12 0.19
N ALA A 47 7.32 -0.60 0.55
CA ALA A 47 7.20 0.39 1.62
C ALA A 47 7.64 -0.18 2.98
N ILE A 48 7.29 -1.43 3.30
CA ILE A 48 7.76 -2.12 4.50
C ILE A 48 9.27 -2.26 4.49
N TYR A 49 9.84 -2.77 3.39
CA TYR A 49 11.28 -2.94 3.26
C TYR A 49 12.05 -1.63 3.48
N ALA A 50 11.52 -0.51 2.97
CA ALA A 50 12.11 0.80 3.18
C ALA A 50 12.02 1.29 4.62
N ALA A 51 10.88 1.08 5.28
CA ALA A 51 10.69 1.43 6.68
C ALA A 51 11.59 0.60 7.61
N ASP A 52 11.70 -0.70 7.34
CA ASP A 52 12.47 -1.67 8.11
C ASP A 52 13.99 -1.41 7.97
N SER A 53 14.46 -1.17 6.75
CA SER A 53 15.87 -0.80 6.52
C SER A 53 16.27 0.48 7.27
N ALA A 54 15.35 1.46 7.33
CA ALA A 54 15.59 2.71 8.06
C ALA A 54 15.61 2.50 9.58
N ILE A 55 14.77 1.62 10.13
CA ILE A 55 14.71 1.40 11.57
C ILE A 55 15.89 0.56 12.07
N GLU A 56 16.30 -0.44 11.30
CA GLU A 56 17.52 -1.21 11.56
C GLU A 56 18.76 -0.32 11.53
N TRP A 57 18.80 0.67 10.64
CA TRP A 57 19.87 1.67 10.64
C TRP A 57 19.90 2.51 11.93
N CYS A 58 18.72 2.94 12.43
CA CYS A 58 18.63 3.61 13.72
C CYS A 58 19.10 2.73 14.89
N LEU A 59 18.64 1.48 14.92
CA LEU A 59 19.01 0.50 15.95
C LEU A 59 20.51 0.22 15.96
N TYR A 60 21.11 0.07 14.78
CA TYR A 60 22.53 -0.12 14.65
C TYR A 60 23.33 1.10 15.11
N GLY A 61 22.90 2.32 14.73
CA GLY A 61 23.52 3.57 15.16
C GLY A 61 23.46 3.78 16.68
N ASN A 62 22.36 3.38 17.32
CA ASN A 62 22.25 3.36 18.78
C ASN A 62 23.23 2.37 19.42
N ARG A 63 23.35 1.16 18.86
CA ARG A 63 24.24 0.12 19.39
C ARG A 63 25.73 0.47 19.24
N TYR A 64 26.09 1.20 18.18
CA TYR A 64 27.48 1.57 17.88
C TYR A 64 27.62 3.08 17.58
N PRO A 65 27.55 3.95 18.60
CA PRO A 65 27.43 5.40 18.42
C PRO A 65 28.69 6.11 17.92
N LEU A 66 29.81 5.39 17.83
CA LEU A 66 31.13 5.95 17.48
C LEU A 66 31.49 5.79 16.00
N ALA A 67 30.65 5.10 15.21
CA ALA A 67 30.91 4.86 13.80
C ALA A 67 30.00 5.74 12.91
N PRO A 68 30.55 6.60 12.03
CA PRO A 68 29.75 7.28 11.03
C PRO A 68 29.19 6.25 10.06
N LEU A 69 27.88 6.04 10.11
CA LEU A 69 27.19 5.09 9.25
C LEU A 69 26.62 5.83 8.05
N PRO A 70 26.91 5.38 6.82
CA PRO A 70 26.21 5.90 5.66
C PRO A 70 24.72 5.58 5.82
N SER A 71 23.88 6.52 5.39
CA SER A 71 22.43 6.30 5.38
C SER A 71 22.06 5.21 4.37
N PRO A 72 20.99 4.44 4.62
CA PRO A 72 20.55 3.39 3.71
C PRO A 72 20.13 4.01 2.37
N THR A 73 20.73 3.52 1.28
CA THR A 73 20.32 3.91 -0.07
C THR A 73 19.21 2.98 -0.53
N ILE A 74 18.03 3.55 -0.80
CA ILE A 74 16.89 2.80 -1.30
C ILE A 74 16.73 3.08 -2.79
N SER A 75 16.68 2.02 -3.60
CA SER A 75 16.50 2.11 -5.06
C SER A 75 15.01 2.05 -5.44
N ASP A 76 14.74 2.16 -6.74
CA ASP A 76 13.41 1.89 -7.32
C ASP A 76 12.32 2.82 -6.78
N ASN A 77 12.61 4.12 -6.64
CA ASN A 77 11.64 5.17 -6.30
C ASN A 77 10.91 4.98 -4.95
N ALA A 78 11.39 4.07 -4.10
CA ALA A 78 10.98 3.96 -2.71
C ALA A 78 11.74 4.99 -1.87
N SER A 79 11.08 5.51 -0.84
CA SER A 79 11.65 6.50 0.07
C SER A 79 11.34 6.13 1.51
N TYR A 80 12.09 6.70 2.44
CA TYR A 80 11.82 6.56 3.86
C TYR A 80 11.95 7.91 4.55
N LYS A 81 11.27 8.03 5.68
CA LYS A 81 11.35 9.17 6.60
C LYS A 81 11.50 8.63 8.01
N ILE A 82 12.28 9.33 8.82
CA ILE A 82 12.52 8.96 10.22
C ILE A 82 11.96 10.08 11.08
N TYR A 83 11.18 9.73 12.09
CA TYR A 83 10.57 10.65 13.03
C TYR A 83 11.08 10.34 14.44
N ASP A 84 11.42 11.38 15.20
CA ASP A 84 11.78 11.25 16.61
C ASP A 84 10.53 11.08 17.51
N ALA A 85 10.77 10.99 18.82
CA ALA A 85 9.72 10.89 19.83
C ALA A 85 8.72 12.08 19.83
N ALA A 86 9.15 13.25 19.36
CA ALA A 86 8.30 14.43 19.22
C ALA A 86 7.51 14.42 17.89
N GLY A 87 7.72 13.41 17.04
CA GLY A 87 7.10 13.31 15.72
C GLY A 87 7.72 14.23 14.67
N VAL A 88 8.94 14.74 14.92
CA VAL A 88 9.66 15.62 13.99
C VAL A 88 10.51 14.77 13.05
N GLU A 89 10.50 15.09 11.75
CA GLU A 89 11.32 14.41 10.76
C GLU A 89 12.80 14.72 11.00
N VAL A 90 13.61 13.67 11.18
CA VAL A 90 15.04 13.75 11.45
C VAL A 90 15.83 13.08 10.33
N ALA A 91 16.98 13.66 9.97
CA ALA A 91 17.85 13.12 8.93
C ALA A 91 18.66 11.91 9.40
N ASN A 92 18.97 11.85 10.70
CA ASN A 92 19.78 10.81 11.31
C ASN A 92 19.17 10.38 12.65
N CYS A 93 19.38 9.13 13.03
CA CYS A 93 19.02 8.63 14.34
C CYS A 93 20.20 8.92 15.28
N SER A 94 19.92 9.57 16.41
CA SER A 94 20.92 9.79 17.45
C SER A 94 21.06 8.56 18.33
N ALA A 95 22.20 8.47 19.01
CA ALA A 95 22.51 7.32 19.83
C ALA A 95 21.50 7.07 20.96
N GLN A 96 20.83 8.08 21.52
CA GLN A 96 19.75 7.91 22.51
C GLN A 96 18.84 9.16 22.52
N PRO A 97 17.54 9.03 22.82
CA PRO A 97 16.77 7.80 23.08
C PRO A 97 16.38 7.04 21.80
N LEU A 98 16.02 5.76 21.93
CA LEU A 98 15.66 4.86 20.80
C LEU A 98 14.24 5.07 20.23
N ASN A 99 13.55 6.09 20.73
CA ASN A 99 12.18 6.41 20.39
C ASN A 99 12.09 7.01 18.98
N TYR A 100 12.08 6.13 17.98
CA TYR A 100 12.01 6.48 16.58
C TYR A 100 10.88 5.76 15.87
N ARG A 101 10.20 6.50 15.00
CA ARG A 101 9.23 5.95 14.05
C ARG A 101 9.74 6.15 12.64
N THR A 102 9.89 5.07 11.89
CA THR A 102 10.24 5.13 10.47
C THR A 102 9.01 4.94 9.62
N VAL A 103 8.95 5.62 8.48
CA VAL A 103 7.86 5.51 7.50
C VAL A 103 8.48 5.30 6.13
N GLY A 104 8.26 4.13 5.55
CA GLY A 104 8.60 3.83 4.17
C GLY A 104 7.43 4.12 3.25
N SER A 105 7.72 4.67 2.07
CA SER A 105 6.74 5.05 1.07
C SER A 105 7.12 4.51 -0.31
N TYR A 106 6.16 3.86 -0.97
CA TYR A 106 6.30 3.39 -2.34
C TYR A 106 4.93 3.32 -3.03
N GLY A 107 4.84 3.85 -4.26
CA GLY A 107 3.64 3.69 -5.10
C GLY A 107 2.34 4.19 -4.47
N GLY A 108 2.40 5.19 -3.58
CA GLY A 108 1.24 5.73 -2.85
C GLY A 108 0.89 5.00 -1.54
N VAL A 109 1.61 3.93 -1.20
CA VAL A 109 1.45 3.20 0.06
C VAL A 109 2.52 3.63 1.06
N ASN A 110 2.09 3.91 2.29
CA ASN A 110 2.96 4.23 3.40
C ASN A 110 2.85 3.16 4.48
N ARG A 111 3.99 2.70 5.01
CA ARG A 111 4.06 1.72 6.10
C ARG A 111 5.06 2.19 7.13
N SER A 112 4.76 1.98 8.40
CA SER A 112 5.56 2.51 9.50
C SER A 112 5.94 1.44 10.51
N PHE A 113 7.16 1.57 11.04
CA PHE A 113 7.61 0.84 12.21
C PHE A 113 8.00 1.83 13.30
N GLU A 114 7.81 1.44 14.55
CA GLU A 114 8.14 2.25 15.70
C GLU A 114 8.87 1.39 16.73
N VAL A 115 9.94 1.95 17.28
CA VAL A 115 10.65 1.40 18.44
C VAL A 115 10.48 2.41 19.55
N SER A 116 10.07 1.92 20.72
CA SER A 116 9.94 2.71 21.93
C SER A 116 10.57 1.98 23.11
N GLU A 117 11.29 2.72 23.95
CA GLU A 117 11.76 2.25 25.25
C GLU A 117 10.66 2.55 26.29
N LEU A 118 10.26 1.53 27.08
CA LEU A 118 9.24 1.63 28.13
C LEU A 118 9.71 2.46 29.33
#